data_AF-A0A2R9SZ80-F1
#
_entry.id   AF-A0A2R9SZ80-F1
#
_cell.length_a   1.000
_cell.length_b   1.000
_cell.length_c   1.000
_cell.angle_alpha   90.00
_cell.angle_beta   90.00
_cell.angle_gamma   90.00
#
_symmetry.space_group_name_H-M   'P 1'
#
loop_
_entity.id
_entity.type
_entity.pdbx_description
1 polymer ?
#
loop_
_entity_poly.entity_id
_entity_poly.type
_entity_poly.pdbx_seq_one_letter_code
_entity_poly.pdbx_strand_id
1 'polypeptide(L)'
;MVFTFENVSNLTRKNNDVYFAVMPLGAIKDWGFPIIQSDVIGEDVILVNYDAVVSLINNKLQVTNPRFTYKLPSGSISDEYVVLIVSEAQYFPSYCMHQLMSFERFERLIEKGEKISSNSTKLMTTRSLHDIFKDFQRYRVERSLCPRLAKDLIKYVDSIMNDYPVLGYLPVAQRKQFRKKSIADSAIAWYCYIRYFMEQWTEDSQLTNLPLPLLSKEFHYENWKGQFFDRDNPVLFVNKGSYKFNDAQRDLIYEIWRQWIKEA
;
A
#
# COMPACT_ATOMS: atom_id res chain seq x y z
N MET A 1 -14.16 18.53 -15.81
CA MET A 1 -15.19 19.16 -14.96
C MET A 1 -14.51 19.85 -13.79
N VAL A 2 -14.93 21.05 -13.41
CA VAL A 2 -14.47 21.74 -12.20
C VAL A 2 -15.65 21.82 -11.24
N PHE A 3 -15.43 21.55 -9.95
CA PHE A 3 -16.46 21.60 -8.92
C PHE A 3 -15.94 22.31 -7.67
N THR A 4 -16.83 23.01 -6.98
CA THR A 4 -16.52 23.74 -5.74
C THR A 4 -17.27 23.08 -4.58
N PHE A 5 -16.52 22.53 -3.63
CA PHE A 5 -17.04 22.15 -2.32
C PHE A 5 -17.07 23.37 -1.41
N GLU A 6 -18.17 23.54 -0.69
CA GLU A 6 -18.38 24.60 0.30
C GLU A 6 -18.15 24.04 1.71
N ASN A 7 -17.81 24.91 2.67
CA ASN A 7 -17.63 24.57 4.09
C ASN A 7 -16.64 23.42 4.35
N VAL A 8 -15.57 23.36 3.55
CA VAL A 8 -14.55 22.31 3.63
C VAL A 8 -13.47 22.70 4.62
N SER A 9 -13.09 21.74 5.44
CA SER A 9 -11.96 21.84 6.36
C SER A 9 -10.82 20.96 5.87
N ASN A 10 -9.59 21.44 5.96
CA ASN A 10 -8.42 20.61 5.68
C ASN A 10 -8.19 19.65 6.87
N LEU A 11 -7.98 18.37 6.60
CA LEU A 11 -7.67 17.39 7.63
C LEU A 11 -6.18 17.50 8.01
N THR A 12 -5.80 18.61 8.65
CA THR A 12 -4.40 18.91 8.94
C THR A 12 -3.82 18.01 10.02
N ARG A 13 -2.96 17.07 9.60
CA ARG A 13 -1.80 16.65 10.41
C ARG A 13 -0.54 16.41 9.58
N LYS A 14 -0.61 15.91 8.34
CA LYS A 14 0.54 15.75 7.39
C LYS A 14 0.18 15.67 5.88
N ASN A 15 -1.10 15.61 5.49
CA ASN A 15 -1.53 15.49 4.10
C ASN A 15 -2.21 16.79 3.65
N ASN A 16 -1.59 17.55 2.77
CA ASN A 16 -2.12 18.83 2.30
C ASN A 16 -3.30 18.68 1.33
N ASP A 17 -3.56 17.47 0.85
CA ASP A 17 -4.53 17.19 -0.22
C ASP A 17 -5.74 16.35 0.25
N VAL A 18 -6.02 16.36 1.57
CA VAL A 18 -7.19 15.70 2.14
C VAL A 18 -8.04 16.72 2.87
N TYR A 19 -9.31 16.76 2.50
CA TYR A 19 -10.31 17.68 3.04
C TYR A 19 -11.50 16.89 3.55
N PHE A 20 -12.27 17.51 4.42
CA PHE A 20 -13.53 16.94 4.87
C PHE A 20 -14.61 18.01 4.98
N ALA A 21 -15.85 17.57 4.79
CA ALA A 21 -17.05 18.35 5.04
C ALA A 21 -18.10 17.43 5.67
N VAL A 22 -19.11 18.01 6.30
CA VAL A 22 -20.33 17.29 6.72
C VAL A 22 -21.47 17.86 5.89
N MET A 23 -22.19 16.99 5.19
CA MET A 23 -23.24 17.39 4.25
C MET A 23 -24.44 16.43 4.31
N PRO A 24 -25.66 16.92 4.11
CA PRO A 24 -26.84 16.07 3.95
C PRO A 24 -26.73 15.21 2.68
N LEU A 25 -27.22 13.97 2.74
CA LEU A 25 -27.17 13.01 1.64
C LEU A 25 -27.86 13.52 0.37
N GLY A 26 -28.92 14.32 0.49
CA GLY A 26 -29.59 14.97 -0.65
C GLY A 26 -28.63 15.86 -1.42
N ALA A 27 -27.93 16.76 -0.73
CA ALA A 27 -26.95 17.66 -1.33
C ALA A 27 -25.79 16.89 -1.99
N ILE A 28 -25.35 15.80 -1.36
CA ILE A 28 -24.32 14.91 -1.93
C ILE A 28 -24.82 14.24 -3.20
N LYS A 29 -26.05 13.70 -3.21
CA LYS A 29 -26.64 13.06 -4.39
C LYS A 29 -26.78 14.04 -5.56
N ASP A 30 -27.12 15.30 -5.27
CA ASP A 30 -27.30 16.36 -6.27
C ASP A 30 -26.01 16.73 -7.00
N TRP A 31 -24.83 16.40 -6.43
CA TRP A 31 -23.56 16.59 -7.12
C TRP A 31 -23.44 15.76 -8.40
N GLY A 32 -24.18 14.66 -8.50
CA GLY A 32 -24.24 13.85 -9.72
C GLY A 32 -22.90 13.28 -10.18
N PHE A 33 -21.94 13.11 -9.27
CA PHE A 33 -20.61 12.62 -9.63
C PHE A 33 -20.66 11.16 -10.09
N PRO A 34 -19.80 10.77 -11.04
CA PRO A 34 -19.69 9.37 -11.43
C PRO A 34 -19.17 8.53 -10.27
N ILE A 35 -19.65 7.29 -10.17
CA ILE A 35 -19.27 6.32 -9.15
C ILE A 35 -18.19 5.39 -9.73
N ILE A 36 -17.11 5.18 -8.99
CA ILE A 36 -16.00 4.31 -9.42
C ILE A 36 -16.30 2.84 -9.12
N GLN A 37 -16.75 2.52 -7.91
CA GLN A 37 -17.07 1.16 -7.47
C GLN A 37 -18.53 1.02 -7.07
N SER A 38 -19.19 -0.05 -7.52
CA SER A 38 -20.61 -0.31 -7.29
C SER A 38 -20.93 -0.74 -5.85
N ASP A 39 -19.92 -1.24 -5.14
CA ASP A 39 -20.06 -1.69 -3.77
C ASP A 39 -20.15 -0.49 -2.81
N VAL A 40 -20.88 -0.67 -1.72
CA VAL A 40 -20.95 0.29 -0.61
C VAL A 40 -19.91 -0.13 0.42
N ILE A 41 -19.00 0.76 0.80
CA ILE A 41 -18.00 0.51 1.85
C ILE A 41 -18.06 1.65 2.85
N GLY A 42 -18.33 1.32 4.11
CA GLY A 42 -18.45 2.30 5.21
C GLY A 42 -19.69 3.16 5.05
N GLU A 43 -20.80 2.77 5.69
CA GLU A 43 -22.04 3.53 5.59
C GLU A 43 -21.91 4.93 6.17
N ASP A 44 -21.01 5.13 7.14
CA ASP A 44 -20.88 6.40 7.88
C ASP A 44 -20.02 7.47 7.18
N VAL A 45 -19.23 7.10 6.17
CA VAL A 45 -18.27 8.01 5.53
C VAL A 45 -18.30 7.89 4.01
N ILE A 46 -18.54 9.02 3.34
CA ILE A 46 -18.56 9.10 1.88
C ILE A 46 -17.18 9.57 1.39
N LEU A 47 -16.60 8.82 0.45
CA LEU A 47 -15.32 9.18 -0.16
C LEU A 47 -15.52 9.81 -1.54
N VAL A 48 -14.90 10.97 -1.75
CA VAL A 48 -14.84 11.68 -3.02
C VAL A 48 -13.38 11.82 -3.45
N ASN A 49 -13.05 11.34 -4.65
CA ASN A 49 -11.73 11.52 -5.23
C ASN A 49 -11.71 12.67 -6.22
N TYR A 50 -10.59 13.39 -6.29
CA TYR A 50 -10.38 14.47 -7.26
C TYR A 50 -8.97 14.43 -7.86
N ASP A 51 -8.79 15.00 -9.04
CA ASP A 51 -7.50 14.89 -9.76
C ASP A 51 -6.50 15.96 -9.28
N ALA A 52 -6.93 17.23 -9.22
CA ALA A 52 -6.10 18.35 -8.78
C ALA A 52 -6.91 19.43 -8.04
N VAL A 53 -6.23 20.13 -7.11
CA VAL A 53 -6.76 21.34 -6.48
C VAL A 53 -6.57 22.53 -7.42
N VAL A 54 -7.64 23.26 -7.70
CA VAL A 54 -7.62 24.52 -8.48
C VAL A 54 -7.43 25.70 -7.54
N SER A 55 -8.19 25.76 -6.45
CA SER A 55 -8.09 26.80 -5.43
C SER A 55 -8.65 26.34 -4.08
N LEU A 56 -8.17 26.96 -2.99
CA LEU A 56 -8.72 26.82 -1.65
C LEU A 56 -8.80 28.21 -1.02
N ILE A 57 -10.00 28.80 -0.98
CA ILE A 57 -10.21 30.16 -0.48
C ILE A 57 -11.48 30.15 0.38
N ASN A 58 -11.41 30.70 1.61
CA ASN A 58 -12.57 30.87 2.50
C ASN A 58 -13.39 29.58 2.71
N ASN A 59 -12.72 28.45 3.02
CA ASN A 59 -13.35 27.13 3.19
C ASN A 59 -14.13 26.65 1.95
N LYS A 60 -13.76 27.15 0.77
CA LYS A 60 -14.23 26.66 -0.52
C LYS A 60 -13.09 25.96 -1.24
N LEU A 61 -13.26 24.68 -1.51
CA LEU A 61 -12.28 23.88 -2.24
C LEU A 61 -12.77 23.70 -3.67
N GLN A 62 -12.01 24.20 -4.63
CA GLN A 62 -12.26 23.96 -6.04
C GLN A 62 -11.32 22.87 -6.55
N VAL A 63 -11.87 21.83 -7.18
CA VAL A 63 -11.09 20.70 -7.72
C VAL A 63 -11.53 20.31 -9.12
N THR A 64 -10.68 19.54 -9.78
CA THR A 64 -10.98 18.93 -11.09
C THR A 64 -11.46 17.49 -10.95
N ASN A 65 -12.48 17.15 -11.75
CA ASN A 65 -13.02 15.81 -11.99
C ASN A 65 -13.37 15.02 -10.72
N PRO A 66 -14.18 15.58 -9.79
CA PRO A 66 -14.60 14.84 -8.60
C PRO A 66 -15.42 13.60 -8.97
N ARG A 67 -15.23 12.51 -8.22
CA ARG A 67 -15.93 11.22 -8.40
C ARG A 67 -16.21 10.60 -7.04
N PHE A 68 -17.33 9.90 -6.90
CA PHE A 68 -17.56 9.06 -5.72
C PHE A 68 -16.73 7.79 -5.84
N THR A 69 -16.01 7.44 -4.77
CA THR A 69 -15.26 6.19 -4.73
C THR A 69 -16.19 4.98 -4.78
N TYR A 70 -17.23 5.01 -3.95
CA TYR A 70 -18.18 3.92 -3.73
C TYR A 70 -19.60 4.39 -4.05
N LYS A 71 -20.53 3.44 -4.15
CA LYS A 71 -21.95 3.78 -4.22
C LYS A 71 -22.37 4.48 -2.93
N LEU A 72 -23.19 5.54 -3.07
CA LEU A 72 -23.72 6.28 -1.93
C LEU A 72 -24.64 5.39 -1.06
N PRO A 73 -24.65 5.59 0.27
CA PRO A 73 -25.47 4.81 1.18
C PRO A 73 -26.97 5.00 0.92
N SER A 74 -27.76 4.00 1.31
CA SER A 74 -29.21 4.13 1.41
C SER A 74 -29.57 4.87 2.69
N GLY A 75 -30.18 6.04 2.56
CA GLY A 75 -30.58 6.89 3.68
C GLY A 75 -31.55 7.98 3.25
N SER A 76 -32.13 8.67 4.23
CA SER A 76 -32.93 9.87 4.02
C SER A 76 -32.07 10.98 3.42
N ILE A 77 -32.68 11.85 2.61
CA ILE A 77 -31.99 13.03 2.03
C ILE A 77 -31.47 14.00 3.10
N SER A 78 -32.01 13.94 4.31
CA SER A 78 -31.62 14.75 5.46
C SER A 78 -30.46 14.16 6.27
N ASP A 79 -30.12 12.88 6.05
CA ASP A 79 -29.09 12.21 6.84
C ASP A 79 -27.73 12.85 6.54
N GLU A 80 -27.00 13.24 7.59
CA GLU A 80 -25.70 13.89 7.46
C GLU A 80 -24.59 12.86 7.41
N TYR A 81 -23.67 13.05 6.46
CA TYR A 81 -22.51 12.19 6.29
C TYR A 81 -21.22 13.00 6.31
N VAL A 82 -20.18 12.41 6.89
CA VAL A 82 -18.82 12.91 6.71
C VAL A 82 -18.38 12.59 5.29
N VAL A 83 -18.03 13.61 4.54
CA VAL A 83 -17.49 13.50 3.18
C VAL A 83 -15.99 13.74 3.23
N LEU A 84 -15.19 12.71 2.98
CA LEU A 84 -13.74 12.84 2.83
C LEU A 84 -13.41 13.08 1.35
N ILE A 85 -12.76 14.20 1.07
CA ILE A 85 -12.36 14.63 -0.28
C ILE A 85 -10.85 14.44 -0.39
N VAL A 86 -10.44 13.45 -1.17
CA VAL A 86 -9.06 12.92 -1.20
C VAL A 86 -8.49 13.01 -2.61
N SER A 87 -7.25 13.49 -2.76
CA SER A 87 -6.62 13.50 -4.08
C SER A 87 -6.47 12.08 -4.64
N GLU A 88 -6.63 11.94 -5.94
CA GLU A 88 -6.48 10.67 -6.65
C GLU A 88 -5.10 10.05 -6.40
N ALA A 89 -4.05 10.88 -6.43
CA ALA A 89 -2.67 10.45 -6.19
C ALA A 89 -2.51 9.78 -4.82
N GLN A 90 -3.30 10.16 -3.81
CA GLN A 90 -3.27 9.54 -2.48
C GLN A 90 -4.21 8.34 -2.35
N TYR A 91 -5.27 8.31 -3.15
CA TYR A 91 -6.28 7.26 -3.11
C TYR A 91 -5.71 5.90 -3.51
N PHE A 92 -5.01 5.81 -4.64
CA PHE A 92 -4.58 4.51 -5.17
C PHE A 92 -3.66 3.70 -4.21
N PRO A 93 -2.56 4.26 -3.68
CA PRO A 93 -1.74 3.60 -2.68
C PRO A 93 -2.53 3.17 -1.43
N SER A 94 -3.38 4.08 -0.95
CA SER A 94 -4.14 3.89 0.30
C SER A 94 -5.21 2.80 0.13
N TYR A 95 -5.85 2.75 -1.04
CA TYR A 95 -6.81 1.71 -1.40
C TYR A 95 -6.13 0.34 -1.41
N CYS A 96 -5.01 0.18 -2.11
CA CYS A 96 -4.32 -1.11 -2.19
C CYS A 96 -3.83 -1.59 -0.83
N MET A 97 -3.27 -0.68 -0.01
CA MET A 97 -2.87 -0.98 1.35
C MET A 97 -4.06 -1.42 2.21
N HIS A 98 -5.20 -0.72 2.13
CA HIS A 98 -6.39 -1.06 2.90
C HIS A 98 -6.95 -2.43 2.51
N GLN A 99 -7.02 -2.73 1.21
CA GLN A 99 -7.45 -4.05 0.73
C GLN A 99 -6.50 -5.15 1.19
N LEU A 100 -5.18 -4.93 1.15
CA LEU A 100 -4.24 -5.92 1.68
C LEU A 100 -4.38 -6.11 3.20
N MET A 101 -4.71 -5.05 3.94
CA MET A 101 -4.95 -5.09 5.38
C MET A 101 -6.30 -5.71 5.77
N SER A 102 -7.24 -5.89 4.84
CA SER A 102 -8.47 -6.65 5.09
C SER A 102 -8.24 -8.16 5.00
N PHE A 103 -7.12 -8.59 4.41
CA PHE A 103 -6.71 -9.99 4.39
C PHE A 103 -6.11 -10.41 5.74
N GLU A 104 -6.90 -11.15 6.52
CA GLU A 104 -6.61 -11.49 7.92
C GLU A 104 -5.21 -12.09 8.14
N ARG A 105 -4.76 -13.00 7.28
CA ARG A 105 -3.45 -13.65 7.41
C ARG A 105 -2.31 -12.63 7.36
N PHE A 106 -2.44 -11.59 6.54
CA PHE A 106 -1.46 -10.53 6.43
C PHE A 106 -1.63 -9.46 7.52
N GLU A 107 -2.88 -9.05 7.84
CA GLU A 107 -3.17 -8.09 8.93
C GLU A 107 -2.53 -8.51 10.25
N ARG A 108 -2.62 -9.80 10.56
CA ARG A 108 -2.04 -10.39 11.78
C ARG A 108 -0.52 -10.22 11.87
N LEU A 109 0.16 -9.91 10.77
CA LEU A 109 1.60 -9.70 10.69
C LEU A 109 2.00 -8.23 10.83
N ILE A 110 1.03 -7.31 10.86
CA ILE A 110 1.26 -5.86 10.95
C ILE A 110 1.01 -5.36 12.38
N GLU A 111 1.97 -4.58 12.90
CA GLU A 111 1.89 -3.89 14.19
C GLU A 111 1.22 -2.52 14.02
N LYS A 112 0.18 -2.26 14.81
CA LYS A 112 -0.58 -0.99 14.74
C LYS A 112 0.15 0.16 15.47
N GLY A 113 1.04 -0.17 16.41
CA GLY A 113 1.89 0.79 17.11
C GLY A 113 3.07 1.29 16.27
N GLU A 114 3.81 2.28 16.80
CA GLU A 114 4.97 2.87 16.12
C GLU A 114 6.21 1.97 16.08
N LYS A 115 6.31 0.99 16.98
CA LYS A 115 7.46 0.12 17.15
C LYS A 115 7.02 -1.31 17.35
N ILE A 116 7.77 -2.23 16.75
CA ILE A 116 7.60 -3.67 16.95
C ILE A 116 8.33 -4.06 18.24
N SER A 117 7.61 -4.70 19.16
CA SER A 117 8.24 -5.29 20.34
C SER A 117 9.23 -6.39 19.94
N SER A 118 10.34 -6.51 20.67
CA SER A 118 11.31 -7.60 20.47
C SER A 118 10.72 -8.99 20.73
N ASN A 119 9.55 -9.06 21.37
CA ASN A 119 8.78 -10.28 21.62
C ASN A 119 7.51 -10.37 20.74
N SER A 120 7.49 -9.68 19.62
CA SER A 120 6.33 -9.65 18.71
C SER A 120 6.43 -10.72 17.62
N THR A 121 5.27 -11.24 17.22
CA THR A 121 5.11 -12.09 16.02
C THR A 121 4.95 -11.26 14.75
N LYS A 122 4.90 -9.92 14.87
CA LYS A 122 4.73 -8.98 13.77
C LYS A 122 6.01 -8.81 12.93
N LEU A 123 5.81 -8.54 11.65
CA LEU A 123 6.85 -8.34 10.63
C LEU A 123 7.27 -6.87 10.52
N MET A 124 6.28 -5.99 10.46
CA MET A 124 6.46 -4.56 10.23
C MET A 124 5.36 -3.76 10.91
N THR A 125 5.51 -2.44 11.00
CA THR A 125 4.45 -1.55 11.48
C THR A 125 3.56 -1.08 10.33
N THR A 126 2.37 -0.57 10.64
CA THR A 126 1.50 0.11 9.67
C THR A 126 2.24 1.23 8.95
N ARG A 127 3.14 1.95 9.64
CA ARG A 127 3.97 2.99 9.04
C ARG A 127 4.95 2.43 8.00
N SER A 128 5.64 1.33 8.31
CA SER A 128 6.52 0.67 7.34
C SER A 128 5.75 0.19 6.12
N LEU A 129 4.55 -0.34 6.30
CA LEU A 129 3.69 -0.74 5.20
C LEU A 129 3.28 0.46 4.34
N HIS A 130 2.85 1.56 4.96
CA HIS A 130 2.53 2.80 4.26
C HIS A 130 3.72 3.33 3.44
N ASP A 131 4.93 3.27 3.98
CA ASP A 131 6.14 3.67 3.26
C ASP A 131 6.39 2.79 2.01
N ILE A 132 6.07 1.49 2.06
CA ILE A 132 6.15 0.59 0.89
C ILE A 132 5.15 1.02 -0.20
N PHE A 133 3.90 1.29 0.20
CA PHE A 133 2.86 1.68 -0.76
C PHE A 133 3.03 3.10 -1.30
N LYS A 134 3.78 3.98 -0.64
CA LYS A 134 4.01 5.35 -1.13
C LYS A 134 4.59 5.37 -2.57
N ASP A 135 5.44 4.40 -2.91
CA ASP A 135 6.02 4.30 -4.24
C ASP A 135 5.00 3.89 -5.33
N PHE A 136 3.81 3.42 -4.94
CA PHE A 136 2.75 3.07 -5.89
C PHE A 136 2.29 4.28 -6.71
N GLN A 137 2.48 5.49 -6.20
CA GLN A 137 2.18 6.74 -6.90
C GLN A 137 2.99 6.92 -8.20
N ARG A 138 4.13 6.24 -8.33
CA ARG A 138 4.97 6.32 -9.54
C ARG A 138 4.38 5.53 -10.71
N TYR A 139 3.47 4.60 -10.44
CA TYR A 139 2.89 3.72 -11.44
C TYR A 139 1.57 4.29 -11.95
N ARG A 140 1.38 4.26 -13.27
CA ARG A 140 0.12 4.66 -13.90
C ARG A 140 -0.78 3.44 -14.03
N VAL A 141 -1.64 3.22 -13.03
CA VAL A 141 -2.67 2.18 -13.08
C VAL A 141 -4.03 2.82 -13.31
N GLU A 142 -4.74 2.34 -14.33
CA GLU A 142 -6.12 2.76 -14.58
C GLU A 142 -7.02 2.37 -13.41
N ARG A 143 -7.87 3.31 -12.96
CA ARG A 143 -8.72 3.11 -11.77
C ARG A 143 -9.64 1.88 -11.88
N SER A 144 -10.16 1.61 -13.08
CA SER A 144 -10.99 0.43 -13.37
C SER A 144 -10.30 -0.88 -13.02
N LEU A 145 -8.96 -0.88 -13.02
CA LEU A 145 -8.15 -2.05 -12.72
C LEU A 145 -7.71 -2.13 -11.25
N CYS A 146 -7.85 -1.06 -10.46
CA CYS A 146 -7.45 -1.05 -9.05
C CYS A 146 -8.07 -2.19 -8.21
N PRO A 147 -9.38 -2.51 -8.34
CA PRO A 147 -9.95 -3.65 -7.62
C PRO A 147 -9.31 -4.98 -8.01
N ARG A 148 -9.03 -5.18 -9.31
CA ARG A 148 -8.35 -6.38 -9.82
C ARG A 148 -6.92 -6.45 -9.28
N LEU A 149 -6.17 -5.36 -9.37
CA LEU A 149 -4.81 -5.25 -8.84
C LEU A 149 -4.77 -5.59 -7.35
N ALA A 150 -5.66 -5.01 -6.54
CA ALA A 150 -5.72 -5.28 -5.11
C ALA A 150 -6.02 -6.76 -4.81
N LYS A 151 -6.96 -7.37 -5.56
CA LYS A 151 -7.27 -8.80 -5.45
C LYS A 151 -6.06 -9.67 -5.83
N ASP A 152 -5.36 -9.32 -6.90
CA ASP A 152 -4.19 -10.06 -7.36
C ASP A 152 -2.99 -9.86 -6.42
N LEU A 153 -2.85 -8.70 -5.79
CA LEU A 153 -1.86 -8.45 -4.74
C LEU A 153 -2.10 -9.34 -3.52
N ILE A 154 -3.36 -9.49 -3.08
CA ILE A 154 -3.70 -10.40 -1.96
C ILE A 154 -3.31 -11.83 -2.32
N LYS A 155 -3.66 -12.30 -3.52
CA LYS A 155 -3.27 -13.64 -3.99
C LYS A 155 -1.75 -13.80 -4.02
N TYR A 156 -1.03 -12.82 -4.55
CA TYR A 156 0.43 -12.83 -4.63
C TYR A 156 1.07 -12.94 -3.25
N VAL A 157 0.59 -12.14 -2.29
CA VAL A 157 1.06 -12.17 -0.90
C VAL A 157 0.76 -13.52 -0.25
N ASP A 158 -0.43 -14.08 -0.46
CA ASP A 158 -0.80 -15.40 0.06
C ASP A 158 0.07 -16.52 -0.54
N SER A 159 0.28 -16.50 -1.85
CA SER A 159 1.17 -17.44 -2.55
C SER A 159 2.59 -17.38 -2.02
N ILE A 160 3.18 -16.20 -1.84
CA ILE A 160 4.51 -16.04 -1.24
C ILE A 160 4.56 -16.65 0.16
N MET A 161 3.55 -16.42 0.99
CA MET A 161 3.51 -16.99 2.35
C MET A 161 3.25 -18.49 2.37
N ASN A 162 2.70 -19.07 1.31
CA ASN A 162 2.52 -20.52 1.15
C ASN A 162 3.83 -21.18 0.71
N ASP A 163 4.51 -20.60 -0.27
CA ASP A 163 5.79 -21.10 -0.79
C ASP A 163 6.93 -20.91 0.22
N TYR A 164 6.86 -19.83 1.01
CA TYR A 164 7.84 -19.49 2.05
C TYR A 164 7.15 -19.25 3.40
N PRO A 165 6.76 -20.31 4.14
CA PRO A 165 6.00 -20.19 5.39
C PRO A 165 6.65 -19.32 6.47
N VAL A 166 7.97 -19.18 6.44
CA VAL A 166 8.74 -18.31 7.36
C VAL A 166 8.39 -16.82 7.21
N LEU A 167 7.81 -16.43 6.07
CA LEU A 167 7.31 -15.07 5.81
C LEU A 167 5.92 -14.84 6.41
N GLY A 168 5.21 -15.90 6.81
CA GLY A 168 3.91 -15.83 7.48
C GLY A 168 4.03 -15.72 9.00
N TYR A 169 3.07 -16.31 9.70
CA TYR A 169 3.09 -16.37 11.16
C TYR A 169 4.16 -17.34 11.66
N LEU A 170 5.01 -16.85 12.57
CA LEU A 170 5.96 -17.68 13.32
C LEU A 170 5.82 -17.37 14.82
N PRO A 171 5.86 -18.39 15.71
CA PRO A 171 6.05 -18.20 17.13
C PRO A 171 7.30 -17.34 17.40
N VAL A 172 7.26 -16.53 18.46
CA VAL A 172 8.32 -15.56 18.79
C VAL A 172 9.72 -16.20 18.82
N ALA A 173 9.85 -17.40 19.39
CA ALA A 173 11.13 -18.11 19.47
C ALA A 173 11.67 -18.48 18.08
N GLN A 174 10.81 -19.04 17.20
CA GLN A 174 11.19 -19.40 15.83
C GLN A 174 11.50 -18.16 15.00
N ARG A 175 10.70 -17.09 15.13
CA ARG A 175 10.96 -15.81 14.46
C ARG A 175 12.31 -15.22 14.87
N LYS A 176 12.66 -15.27 16.17
CA LYS A 176 13.98 -14.84 16.65
C LYS A 176 15.11 -15.68 16.06
N GLN A 177 14.94 -17.00 15.96
CA GLN A 177 15.95 -17.88 15.34
C GLN A 177 16.11 -17.60 13.85
N PHE A 178 15.01 -17.45 13.11
CA PHE A 178 15.03 -17.06 11.70
C PHE A 178 15.75 -15.72 11.51
N ARG A 179 15.39 -14.71 12.30
CA ARG A 179 16.02 -13.37 12.26
C ARG A 179 17.47 -13.34 12.75
N LYS A 180 18.06 -14.43 13.23
CA LYS A 180 19.52 -14.50 13.42
C LYS A 180 20.26 -14.80 12.11
N LYS A 181 19.59 -15.44 11.16
CA LYS A 181 20.18 -15.92 9.90
C LYS A 181 19.79 -15.05 8.72
N SER A 182 18.54 -14.59 8.69
CA SER A 182 17.97 -13.89 7.54
C SER A 182 17.19 -12.64 7.94
N ILE A 183 16.98 -11.73 6.98
CA ILE A 183 16.06 -10.60 7.05
C ILE A 183 14.92 -10.72 6.04
N ALA A 184 14.67 -11.91 5.47
CA ALA A 184 13.66 -12.06 4.42
C ALA A 184 12.22 -11.74 4.90
N ASP A 185 11.97 -11.71 6.22
CA ASP A 185 10.70 -11.35 6.85
C ASP A 185 10.62 -9.86 7.27
N SER A 186 11.63 -9.06 6.94
CA SER A 186 11.73 -7.66 7.35
C SER A 186 10.99 -6.71 6.40
N ALA A 187 10.76 -5.47 6.86
CA ALA A 187 10.11 -4.43 6.05
C ALA A 187 10.84 -4.16 4.71
N ILE A 188 12.18 -4.25 4.66
CA ILE A 188 12.93 -4.06 3.41
C ILE A 188 12.76 -5.23 2.43
N ALA A 189 12.63 -6.45 2.93
CA ALA A 189 12.36 -7.59 2.08
C ALA A 189 10.93 -7.52 1.50
N TRP A 190 9.95 -7.18 2.34
CA TRP A 190 8.57 -6.94 1.88
C TRP A 190 8.42 -5.75 0.94
N TYR A 191 9.24 -4.70 1.12
CA TYR A 191 9.36 -3.64 0.14
C TYR A 191 9.72 -4.21 -1.24
N CYS A 192 10.73 -5.08 -1.31
CA CYS A 192 11.14 -5.71 -2.56
C CYS A 192 10.04 -6.59 -3.15
N TYR A 193 9.40 -7.44 -2.34
CA TYR A 193 8.33 -8.34 -2.81
C TYR A 193 7.14 -7.58 -3.38
N ILE A 194 6.66 -6.55 -2.67
CA ILE A 194 5.48 -5.78 -3.08
C ILE A 194 5.81 -4.90 -4.28
N ARG A 195 6.99 -4.26 -4.32
CA ARG A 195 7.42 -3.47 -5.47
C ARG A 195 7.58 -4.34 -6.72
N TYR A 196 8.15 -5.54 -6.59
CA TYR A 196 8.25 -6.50 -7.69
C TYR A 196 6.90 -6.86 -8.28
N PHE A 197 5.93 -7.23 -7.44
CA PHE A 197 4.57 -7.48 -7.89
C PHE A 197 4.02 -6.29 -8.67
N MET A 198 4.19 -5.08 -8.14
CA MET A 198 3.68 -3.86 -8.77
C MET A 198 4.31 -3.64 -10.15
N GLU A 199 5.64 -3.72 -10.27
CA GLU A 199 6.33 -3.57 -11.55
C GLU A 199 5.87 -4.61 -12.57
N GLN A 200 5.86 -5.89 -12.18
CA GLN A 200 5.46 -6.96 -13.08
C GLN A 200 3.99 -6.90 -13.49
N TRP A 201 3.09 -6.56 -12.56
CA TRP A 201 1.66 -6.37 -12.84
C TRP A 201 1.43 -5.22 -13.84
N THR A 202 2.22 -4.15 -13.74
CA THR A 202 2.13 -3.01 -14.68
C THR A 202 2.79 -3.27 -16.04
N GLU A 203 3.83 -4.10 -16.10
CA GLU A 203 4.49 -4.49 -17.34
C GLU A 203 3.58 -5.43 -18.19
N ASP A 204 2.76 -6.27 -17.54
CA ASP A 204 1.83 -7.17 -18.20
C ASP A 204 0.48 -7.26 -17.45
N SER A 205 -0.44 -6.36 -17.80
CA SER A 205 -1.81 -6.33 -17.23
C SER A 205 -2.68 -7.56 -17.58
N GLN A 206 -2.20 -8.42 -18.49
CA GLN A 206 -2.86 -9.67 -18.88
C GLN A 206 -2.23 -10.91 -18.24
N LEU A 207 -1.29 -10.75 -17.30
CA LEU A 207 -0.65 -11.84 -16.57
C LEU A 207 -1.68 -12.91 -16.18
N THR A 208 -1.56 -14.07 -16.84
CA THR A 208 -2.34 -15.27 -16.53
C THR A 208 -1.80 -15.96 -15.28
N ASN A 209 -0.51 -15.73 -14.96
CA ASN A 209 0.17 -16.24 -13.78
C ASN A 209 0.79 -15.11 -12.96
N LEU A 210 0.71 -15.20 -11.63
CA LEU A 210 1.31 -14.22 -10.74
C LEU A 210 2.84 -14.34 -10.78
N PRO A 211 3.59 -13.22 -10.83
CA PRO A 211 5.04 -13.22 -10.97
C PRO A 211 5.70 -13.53 -9.62
N LEU A 212 5.72 -14.81 -9.24
CA LEU A 212 6.26 -15.23 -7.94
C LEU A 212 7.80 -15.26 -7.96
N PRO A 213 8.48 -14.50 -7.07
CA PRO A 213 9.93 -14.53 -6.98
C PRO A 213 10.43 -15.86 -6.39
N LEU A 214 11.46 -16.46 -7.00
CA LEU A 214 12.14 -17.64 -6.45
C LEU A 214 13.14 -17.22 -5.36
N LEU A 215 12.66 -17.05 -4.13
CA LEU A 215 13.48 -16.59 -2.99
C LEU A 215 14.51 -17.62 -2.51
N SER A 216 14.35 -18.89 -2.87
CA SER A 216 15.29 -19.97 -2.56
C SER A 216 16.49 -20.06 -3.50
N LYS A 217 16.51 -19.26 -4.58
CA LYS A 217 17.66 -19.17 -5.50
C LYS A 217 18.94 -18.84 -4.72
N GLU A 218 20.09 -19.34 -5.17
CA GLU A 218 21.39 -18.94 -4.62
C GLU A 218 21.77 -17.55 -5.19
N PHE A 219 22.20 -16.64 -4.33
CA PHE A 219 22.77 -15.35 -4.68
C PHE A 219 24.29 -15.41 -4.61
N HIS A 220 24.94 -14.93 -5.67
CA HIS A 220 26.39 -14.93 -5.81
C HIS A 220 26.86 -13.47 -5.86
N TYR A 221 27.76 -13.08 -4.97
CA TYR A 221 28.34 -11.75 -4.96
C TYR A 221 29.81 -11.82 -4.54
N GLU A 222 30.71 -11.49 -5.48
CA GLU A 222 32.17 -11.64 -5.29
C GLU A 222 32.52 -13.06 -4.83
N ASN A 223 33.08 -13.21 -3.62
CA ASN A 223 33.42 -14.50 -3.02
C ASN A 223 32.37 -15.04 -2.04
N TRP A 224 31.22 -14.36 -1.92
CA TRP A 224 30.13 -14.73 -1.03
C TRP A 224 29.01 -15.44 -1.79
N LYS A 225 28.40 -16.45 -1.13
CA LYS A 225 27.25 -17.22 -1.63
C LYS A 225 26.27 -17.48 -0.49
N GLY A 226 24.98 -17.45 -0.80
CA GLY A 226 23.90 -17.70 0.15
C GLY A 226 22.56 -17.26 -0.43
N GLN A 227 21.55 -17.01 0.40
CA GLN A 227 20.29 -16.40 -0.04
C GLN A 227 20.41 -14.88 0.01
N PHE A 228 19.74 -14.16 -0.91
CA PHE A 228 19.88 -12.71 -1.00
C PHE A 228 19.59 -11.99 0.33
N PHE A 229 18.59 -12.43 1.09
CA PHE A 229 18.24 -11.80 2.37
C PHE A 229 18.96 -12.42 3.58
N ASP A 230 20.00 -13.23 3.39
CA ASP A 230 20.83 -13.67 4.51
C ASP A 230 21.54 -12.48 5.17
N ARG A 231 21.64 -12.53 6.50
CA ARG A 231 22.16 -11.41 7.30
C ARG A 231 23.61 -11.09 7.02
N ASP A 232 24.38 -12.09 6.66
CA ASP A 232 25.78 -12.00 6.32
C ASP A 232 26.03 -11.63 4.84
N ASN A 233 24.97 -11.42 4.04
CA ASN A 233 25.12 -10.95 2.66
C ASN A 233 25.77 -9.55 2.64
N PRO A 234 26.96 -9.40 2.01
CA PRO A 234 27.70 -8.13 1.92
C PRO A 234 26.89 -6.96 1.35
N VAL A 235 25.97 -7.23 0.41
CA VAL A 235 25.13 -6.20 -0.24
C VAL A 235 24.22 -5.48 0.78
N LEU A 236 23.89 -6.14 1.89
CA LEU A 236 23.00 -5.61 2.92
C LEU A 236 23.75 -4.87 4.05
N PHE A 237 25.08 -4.82 4.04
CA PHE A 237 25.93 -4.23 5.10
C PHE A 237 26.11 -2.71 5.00
N VAL A 238 25.09 -1.96 4.60
CA VAL A 238 25.24 -0.53 4.29
C VAL A 238 25.41 0.36 5.55
N ASN A 239 25.41 -0.20 6.77
CA ASN A 239 25.51 0.61 7.99
C ASN A 239 26.02 -0.14 9.24
N LYS A 240 27.18 -0.81 9.15
CA LYS A 240 27.80 -1.58 10.26
C LYS A 240 26.83 -2.58 10.94
N GLY A 241 25.95 -3.20 10.15
CA GLY A 241 24.94 -4.15 10.64
C GLY A 241 23.65 -3.53 11.20
N SER A 242 23.51 -2.20 11.19
CA SER A 242 22.21 -1.56 11.44
C SER A 242 21.40 -1.57 10.14
N TYR A 243 20.41 -2.47 10.05
CA TYR A 243 19.51 -2.60 8.88
C TYR A 243 18.50 -1.44 8.80
N LYS A 244 19.02 -0.21 8.75
CA LYS A 244 18.29 1.04 8.60
C LYS A 244 18.69 1.64 7.26
N PHE A 245 17.80 1.52 6.30
CA PHE A 245 18.02 1.96 4.92
C PHE A 245 17.23 3.23 4.62
N ASN A 246 17.92 4.25 4.09
CA ASN A 246 17.28 5.41 3.47
C ASN A 246 16.70 5.04 2.09
N ASP A 247 15.93 5.93 1.48
CA ASP A 247 15.21 5.62 0.23
C ASP A 247 16.16 5.22 -0.91
N ALA A 248 17.28 5.93 -1.10
CA ALA A 248 18.28 5.59 -2.12
C ALA A 248 18.91 4.20 -1.90
N GLN A 249 19.14 3.80 -0.64
CA GLN A 249 19.64 2.47 -0.30
C GLN A 249 18.59 1.39 -0.56
N ARG A 250 17.31 1.66 -0.27
CA ARG A 250 16.22 0.72 -0.55
C ARG A 250 16.05 0.52 -2.05
N ASP A 251 16.10 1.61 -2.82
CA ASP A 251 16.07 1.57 -4.29
C ASP A 251 17.24 0.72 -4.82
N LEU A 252 18.47 0.96 -4.37
CA LEU A 252 19.63 0.18 -4.79
C LEU A 252 19.50 -1.31 -4.44
N ILE A 253 19.10 -1.65 -3.20
CA ILE A 253 18.91 -3.04 -2.76
C ILE A 253 17.86 -3.71 -3.63
N TYR A 254 16.76 -3.02 -3.92
CA TYR A 254 15.71 -3.52 -4.79
C TYR A 254 16.21 -3.80 -6.20
N GLU A 255 16.98 -2.89 -6.80
CA GLU A 255 17.50 -3.07 -8.16
C GLU A 255 18.40 -4.30 -8.27
N ILE A 256 19.32 -4.48 -7.31
CA ILE A 256 20.22 -5.65 -7.27
C ILE A 256 19.39 -6.94 -7.07
N TRP A 257 18.44 -6.93 -6.14
CA TRP A 257 17.57 -8.08 -5.88
C TRP A 257 16.72 -8.43 -7.12
N ARG A 258 16.15 -7.43 -7.79
CA ARG A 258 15.32 -7.60 -8.98
C ARG A 258 16.10 -8.21 -10.14
N GLN A 259 17.31 -7.71 -10.40
CA GLN A 259 18.20 -8.28 -11.42
C GLN A 259 18.48 -9.75 -11.14
N TRP A 260 18.87 -10.06 -9.90
CA TRP A 260 19.14 -11.44 -9.49
C TRP A 260 17.94 -12.38 -9.67
N ILE A 261 16.72 -11.94 -9.36
CA ILE A 261 15.53 -12.78 -9.55
C ILE A 261 15.18 -12.96 -11.04
N LYS A 262 15.41 -11.95 -11.89
CA LYS A 262 15.11 -12.03 -13.33
C LYS A 262 16.12 -12.85 -14.13
N GLU A 263 17.36 -13.02 -13.66
CA GLU A 263 18.38 -13.87 -14.29
C GLU A 263 18.13 -15.39 -14.07
N ALA A 264 16.87 -15.82 -13.93
CA ALA A 264 16.46 -17.21 -13.73
C ALA A 264 15.83 -17.78 -15.00
#